data_AF-A0A2M7GNS3-F1
#
_entry.id   AF-A0A2M7GNS3-F1
#
_cell.length_a   1.000
_cell.length_b   1.000
_cell.length_c   1.000
_cell.angle_alpha   90.00
_cell.angle_beta   90.00
_cell.angle_gamma   90.00
#
_symmetry.space_group_name_H-M   'P 1'
#
loop_
_entity.id
_entity.type
_entity.pdbx_description
1 polymer ?
#
loop_
_entity_poly.entity_id
_entity_poly.type
_entity_poly.pdbx_seq_one_letter_code
_entity_poly.pdbx_strand_id
1 'polypeptide(L)'
;MTRGRFVPNLMRYWSGEISMRAAILGLAVFLAACSSREPVIESDPETRLSTPQGPIVGYVADTGAHVWRAIPFAQPPVGDLRWQPALPAGNWDGEREAITAPIPCPQMANGLSSDLLGVDAGELAGAEDCLYLDVYAPPNAENLPVMVWIHGGANTWGWADQYDGAQLAMDQNVIVAVVQYRMGPLGFFSHPALRETGSGIANFALTDHLAALNWVQDNITFYGGDPGTVTIFGESAGGTNVAALMASPLAGGLFHRAIMQSGSASSVPQAEAEGVEGEEVNPSIQTAARFVQGEVTAASLREVALADIYAAYTDGNGRIEVPTVIADGVSLPAGGVMQAFASPETFNAVPLITGTNRDEVKLYNGLNDELVARHLGIFFRIRDEALYEAVSDYQSRIWAINAVDEIAAAMTAGGHDDVWAYRFDWDEGGSNIFLDTTEVFGAMHSMEVPFVFNRFEFFGSRLDPIVFNTKNEDSRIALAREMGSYWARFARQGDPGGEWTRWSEGPARMRFDTGADGGSGMLAGAMTIEGLASDISTDDRLSAEERCELVTSMEGRYFDDTRELRPLTRC
;
A
#
# COMPACT_ATOMS: atom_id res chain seq x y z
N MET A 1 -20.11 48.89 33.21
CA MET A 1 -20.83 49.97 32.53
C MET A 1 -20.50 49.92 31.04
N THR A 2 -21.53 49.73 30.20
CA THR A 2 -21.71 50.14 28.78
C THR A 2 -20.60 49.83 27.76
N ARG A 3 -20.85 48.88 26.82
CA ARG A 3 -21.46 49.02 25.45
C ARG A 3 -20.49 49.67 24.45
N GLY A 4 -20.29 49.24 23.19
CA GLY A 4 -20.83 48.28 22.22
C GLY A 4 -19.84 48.31 21.02
N ARG A 5 -20.06 47.93 19.76
CA ARG A 5 -21.11 47.28 18.95
C ARG A 5 -20.44 47.01 17.57
N PHE A 6 -20.70 45.84 16.98
CA PHE A 6 -20.96 45.55 15.55
C PHE A 6 -20.01 46.00 14.40
N VAL A 7 -19.57 44.98 13.65
CA VAL A 7 -19.20 44.81 12.19
C VAL A 7 -20.25 45.49 11.25
N PRO A 8 -20.11 45.68 9.89
CA PRO A 8 -19.24 44.99 8.90
C PRO A 8 -18.80 45.78 7.62
N ASN A 9 -18.15 45.05 6.68
CA ASN A 9 -18.07 45.21 5.20
C ASN A 9 -16.69 45.54 4.61
N LEU A 10 -16.22 44.69 3.69
CA LEU A 10 -15.83 45.12 2.34
C LEU A 10 -15.78 43.95 1.35
N MET A 11 -16.63 44.07 0.33
CA MET A 11 -16.69 43.29 -0.90
C MET A 11 -16.09 44.17 -2.03
N ARG A 12 -15.22 43.55 -2.86
CA ARG A 12 -15.21 43.60 -4.33
C ARG A 12 -14.58 44.78 -5.13
N TYR A 13 -13.95 44.38 -6.25
CA TYR A 13 -13.38 45.08 -7.42
C TYR A 13 -11.93 45.61 -7.27
N TRP A 14 -10.98 45.29 -8.14
CA TRP A 14 -10.97 45.55 -9.60
C TRP A 14 -10.08 44.60 -10.43
N SER A 15 -10.53 44.36 -11.67
CA SER A 15 -9.82 43.82 -12.83
C SER A 15 -8.99 44.90 -13.54
N GLY A 16 -7.95 44.50 -14.29
CA GLY A 16 -7.24 45.38 -15.22
C GLY A 16 -6.16 44.67 -16.03
N GLU A 17 -6.46 44.35 -17.29
CA GLU A 17 -5.49 44.04 -18.34
C GLU A 17 -4.67 45.29 -18.71
N ILE A 18 -3.34 45.21 -18.74
CA ILE A 18 -2.49 45.97 -19.66
C ILE A 18 -1.35 45.07 -20.15
N SER A 19 -1.24 44.99 -21.47
CA SER A 19 -0.24 44.27 -22.25
C SER A 19 1.19 44.81 -22.06
N MET A 20 2.19 43.92 -22.03
CA MET A 20 3.53 44.26 -22.52
C MET A 20 4.18 43.05 -23.21
N ARG A 21 3.94 42.96 -24.52
CA ARG A 21 4.79 42.22 -25.46
C ARG A 21 6.11 42.96 -25.58
N ALA A 22 7.23 42.27 -25.33
CA ALA A 22 8.53 42.37 -26.04
C ALA A 22 9.73 42.10 -25.10
N ALA A 23 10.08 40.83 -24.95
CA ALA A 23 11.46 40.36 -24.84
C ALA A 23 11.52 38.87 -25.26
N ILE A 24 10.97 38.57 -26.44
CA ILE A 24 11.27 37.34 -27.19
C ILE A 24 12.04 37.81 -28.42
N LEU A 25 13.36 37.68 -28.38
CA LEU A 25 14.22 37.44 -29.54
C LEU A 25 15.65 37.25 -29.01
N GLY A 26 16.13 36.01 -28.95
CA GLY A 26 17.53 35.78 -28.62
C GLY A 26 17.97 34.42 -28.09
N LEU A 27 17.19 33.34 -28.17
CA LEU A 27 17.74 31.96 -28.22
C LEU A 27 16.66 30.94 -28.66
N ALA A 28 16.14 31.12 -29.86
CA ALA A 28 15.43 30.05 -30.56
C ALA A 28 16.25 29.74 -31.81
N VAL A 29 16.86 28.54 -31.82
CA VAL A 29 17.27 27.71 -32.96
C VAL A 29 18.57 26.95 -32.60
N PHE A 30 18.41 25.61 -32.50
CA PHE A 30 19.38 24.54 -32.26
C PHE A 30 19.87 24.32 -30.82
N LEU A 31 19.10 23.56 -30.05
CA LEU A 31 19.46 22.16 -29.81
C LEU A 31 18.17 21.34 -29.88
N ALA A 32 18.17 20.36 -30.76
CA ALA A 32 17.05 19.50 -31.05
C ALA A 32 16.50 18.90 -29.75
N ALA A 33 15.18 18.96 -29.63
CA ALA A 33 14.45 18.08 -28.75
C ALA A 33 14.83 16.64 -29.12
N CYS A 34 15.76 16.05 -28.36
CA CYS A 34 15.66 14.63 -28.04
C CYS A 34 14.41 14.51 -27.17
N SER A 35 13.24 14.56 -27.79
CA SER A 35 12.14 13.73 -27.32
C SER A 35 12.72 12.32 -27.40
N SER A 36 13.23 11.83 -26.28
CA SER A 36 13.34 10.39 -26.07
C SER A 36 11.93 9.87 -26.25
N ARG A 37 11.63 9.46 -27.49
CA ARG A 37 10.43 8.69 -27.76
C ARG A 37 10.57 7.50 -26.84
N GLU A 38 9.64 7.35 -25.90
CA GLU A 38 9.59 6.14 -25.08
C GLU A 38 9.71 4.95 -26.03
N PRO A 39 10.61 4.00 -25.73
CA PRO A 39 10.76 2.84 -26.58
C PRO A 39 9.40 2.18 -26.74
N VAL A 40 8.99 1.99 -27.99
CA VAL A 40 7.76 1.27 -28.29
C VAL A 40 8.00 -0.16 -27.83
N ILE A 41 7.25 -0.60 -26.81
CA ILE A 41 7.25 -1.99 -26.39
C ILE A 41 6.62 -2.79 -27.53
N GLU A 42 7.36 -3.77 -28.05
CA GLU A 42 6.90 -4.68 -29.10
C GLU A 42 6.80 -6.08 -28.51
N SER A 43 5.81 -6.86 -28.94
CA SER A 43 5.69 -8.25 -28.54
C SER A 43 6.85 -9.08 -29.07
N ASP A 44 7.32 -10.02 -28.25
CA ASP A 44 8.44 -10.91 -28.59
C ASP A 44 7.97 -12.37 -28.68
N PRO A 45 8.13 -13.06 -29.83
CA PRO A 45 7.77 -14.47 -29.99
C PRO A 45 8.42 -15.43 -28.98
N GLU A 46 9.56 -15.08 -28.38
CA GLU A 46 10.22 -15.89 -27.33
C GLU A 46 9.39 -16.00 -26.04
N THR A 47 8.48 -15.05 -25.83
CA THR A 47 7.56 -15.03 -24.68
C THR A 47 6.21 -15.70 -24.96
N ARG A 48 6.03 -16.30 -26.15
CA ARG A 48 4.75 -16.91 -26.52
C ARG A 48 4.45 -18.13 -25.65
N LEU A 49 3.29 -18.13 -25.00
CA LEU A 49 2.78 -19.24 -24.19
C LEU A 49 1.43 -19.72 -24.72
N SER A 50 1.15 -21.02 -24.53
CA SER A 50 -0.17 -21.61 -24.76
C SER A 50 -0.81 -21.93 -23.42
N THR A 51 -1.67 -21.03 -22.92
CA THR A 51 -2.34 -21.17 -21.61
C THR A 51 -3.75 -21.75 -21.76
N PRO A 52 -4.37 -22.24 -20.67
CA PRO A 52 -5.76 -22.71 -20.69
C PRO A 52 -6.78 -21.64 -21.12
N GLN A 53 -6.52 -20.37 -20.82
CA GLN A 53 -7.38 -19.26 -21.22
C GLN A 53 -7.20 -18.86 -22.70
N GLY A 54 -6.07 -19.22 -23.31
CA GLY A 54 -5.75 -18.95 -24.71
C GLY A 54 -4.25 -18.72 -24.94
N PRO A 55 -3.79 -18.67 -26.20
CA PRO A 55 -2.44 -18.23 -26.54
C PRO A 55 -2.18 -16.79 -26.11
N ILE A 56 -0.99 -16.51 -25.60
CA ILE A 56 -0.57 -15.19 -25.12
C ILE A 56 0.87 -14.92 -25.52
N VAL A 57 1.17 -13.66 -25.85
CA VAL A 57 2.52 -13.17 -26.14
C VAL A 57 2.78 -11.91 -25.36
N GLY A 58 3.94 -11.84 -24.70
CA GLY A 58 4.42 -10.72 -23.92
C GLY A 58 5.58 -10.02 -24.63
N TYR A 59 6.49 -9.43 -23.86
CA TYR A 59 7.72 -8.81 -24.36
C TYR A 59 8.92 -9.15 -23.47
N VAL A 60 10.12 -8.91 -23.98
CA VAL A 60 11.37 -9.05 -23.22
C VAL A 60 11.76 -7.66 -22.69
N ALA A 61 11.83 -7.51 -21.36
CA ALA A 61 12.26 -6.28 -20.72
C ALA A 61 13.78 -6.05 -20.90
N ASP A 62 14.26 -4.83 -20.65
CA ASP A 62 15.69 -4.49 -20.74
C ASP A 62 16.57 -5.34 -19.81
N THR A 63 16.00 -5.85 -18.72
CA THR A 63 16.66 -6.78 -17.78
C THR A 63 16.83 -8.19 -18.36
N GLY A 64 16.13 -8.52 -19.45
CA GLY A 64 16.01 -9.86 -20.03
C GLY A 64 14.83 -10.69 -19.51
N ALA A 65 14.01 -10.14 -18.59
CA ALA A 65 12.82 -10.83 -18.10
C ALA A 65 11.77 -10.97 -19.20
N HIS A 66 11.05 -12.09 -19.22
CA HIS A 66 9.81 -12.25 -19.98
C HIS A 66 8.66 -11.63 -19.17
N VAL A 67 7.90 -10.73 -19.80
CA VAL A 67 6.84 -9.97 -19.14
C VAL A 67 5.52 -10.10 -19.89
N TRP A 68 4.46 -10.43 -19.17
CA TRP A 68 3.09 -10.45 -19.68
C TRP A 68 2.22 -9.54 -18.82
N ARG A 69 1.66 -8.49 -19.43
CA ARG A 69 0.89 -7.44 -18.76
C ARG A 69 -0.60 -7.54 -19.02
N ALA A 70 -1.39 -7.05 -18.08
CA ALA A 70 -2.84 -6.95 -18.14
C ALA A 70 -3.53 -8.29 -18.50
N ILE A 71 -3.15 -9.37 -17.81
CA ILE A 71 -3.80 -10.69 -17.91
C ILE A 71 -5.07 -10.69 -17.05
N PRO A 72 -6.26 -10.98 -17.59
CA PRO A 72 -7.49 -10.99 -16.82
C PRO A 72 -7.53 -12.23 -15.95
N PHE A 73 -7.60 -12.04 -14.64
CA PHE A 73 -7.80 -13.13 -13.70
C PHE A 73 -9.28 -13.27 -13.29
N ALA A 74 -10.07 -12.19 -13.43
CA ALA A 74 -11.51 -12.18 -13.15
C ALA A 74 -12.33 -11.50 -14.26
N GLN A 75 -13.63 -11.74 -14.26
CA GLN A 75 -14.58 -10.99 -15.09
C GLN A 75 -14.64 -9.53 -14.64
N PRO A 76 -14.89 -8.59 -15.57
CA PRO A 76 -15.06 -7.18 -15.23
C PRO A 76 -16.19 -7.00 -14.20
N PRO A 77 -15.93 -6.41 -13.01
CA PRO A 77 -16.92 -6.25 -11.94
C PRO A 77 -17.88 -5.07 -12.21
N VAL A 78 -18.45 -5.00 -13.41
CA VAL A 78 -19.34 -3.92 -13.88
C VAL A 78 -20.81 -4.31 -13.78
N GLY A 79 -21.69 -3.30 -13.70
CA GLY A 79 -23.15 -3.50 -13.73
C GLY A 79 -23.62 -4.46 -12.63
N ASP A 80 -24.24 -5.57 -13.02
CA ASP A 80 -24.73 -6.60 -12.08
C ASP A 80 -23.63 -7.25 -11.23
N LEU A 81 -22.37 -7.20 -11.69
CA LEU A 81 -21.20 -7.71 -10.97
C LEU A 81 -20.57 -6.66 -10.03
N ARG A 82 -21.04 -5.41 -10.03
CA ARG A 82 -20.64 -4.44 -9.01
C ARG A 82 -21.12 -4.91 -7.65
N TRP A 83 -20.21 -4.88 -6.67
CA TRP A 83 -20.44 -5.42 -5.33
C TRP A 83 -20.92 -6.88 -5.34
N GLN A 84 -20.22 -7.70 -6.13
CA GLN A 84 -20.27 -9.16 -6.09
C GLN A 84 -18.86 -9.74 -5.92
N PRO A 85 -18.74 -10.96 -5.37
CA PRO A 85 -17.48 -11.70 -5.40
C PRO A 85 -16.94 -11.81 -6.82
N ALA A 86 -15.62 -11.66 -6.98
CA ALA A 86 -14.96 -11.83 -8.28
C ALA A 86 -15.25 -13.21 -8.87
N LEU A 87 -15.63 -13.24 -10.14
CA LEU A 87 -15.82 -14.47 -10.91
C LEU A 87 -14.61 -14.73 -11.80
N PRO A 88 -14.16 -15.97 -11.99
CA PRO A 88 -13.02 -16.28 -12.85
C PRO A 88 -13.19 -15.71 -14.26
N ALA A 89 -12.10 -15.17 -14.81
CA ALA A 89 -12.06 -14.68 -16.18
C ALA A 89 -12.38 -15.80 -17.19
N GLY A 90 -13.08 -15.43 -18.26
CA GLY A 90 -13.31 -16.33 -19.38
C GLY A 90 -12.06 -16.53 -20.23
N ASN A 91 -12.16 -17.48 -21.17
CA ASN A 91 -11.15 -17.69 -22.19
C ASN A 91 -11.26 -16.62 -23.29
N TRP A 92 -10.18 -16.40 -24.04
CA TRP A 92 -10.17 -15.54 -25.22
C TRP A 92 -9.86 -16.33 -26.50
N ASP A 93 -10.37 -15.84 -27.62
CA ASP A 93 -10.07 -16.37 -28.95
C ASP A 93 -8.84 -15.69 -29.55
N GLY A 94 -7.99 -16.47 -30.22
CA GLY A 94 -6.76 -15.96 -30.85
C GLY A 94 -5.62 -15.70 -29.87
N GLU A 95 -4.53 -15.13 -30.39
CA GLU A 95 -3.39 -14.74 -29.55
C GLU A 95 -3.64 -13.38 -28.92
N ARG A 96 -3.50 -13.30 -27.60
CA ARG A 96 -3.55 -12.05 -26.85
C ARG A 96 -2.17 -11.44 -26.73
N GLU A 97 -2.05 -10.17 -27.07
CA GLU A 97 -0.87 -9.36 -26.82
C GLU A 97 -0.95 -8.76 -25.41
N ALA A 98 0.03 -9.07 -24.56
CA ALA A 98 0.09 -8.75 -23.14
C ALA A 98 1.26 -7.80 -22.86
N ILE A 99 1.24 -6.63 -23.51
CA ILE A 99 2.33 -5.63 -23.45
C ILE A 99 1.88 -4.26 -22.91
N THR A 100 0.57 -4.09 -22.70
CA THR A 100 -0.03 -2.83 -22.23
C THR A 100 -0.26 -2.89 -20.73
N ALA A 101 0.05 -1.80 -20.03
CA ALA A 101 -0.23 -1.67 -18.61
C ALA A 101 -1.74 -1.85 -18.29
N PRO A 102 -2.09 -2.46 -17.15
CA PRO A 102 -3.47 -2.59 -16.74
C PRO A 102 -4.08 -1.22 -16.41
N ILE A 103 -5.36 -1.05 -16.73
CA ILE A 103 -6.10 0.15 -16.33
C ILE A 103 -6.25 0.15 -14.79
N PRO A 104 -5.99 1.27 -14.10
CA PRO A 104 -6.24 1.38 -12.66
C PRO A 104 -7.70 1.12 -12.30
N CYS A 105 -7.94 0.47 -11.16
CA CYS A 105 -9.28 0.43 -10.58
C CYS A 105 -9.75 1.84 -10.18
N PRO A 106 -11.07 2.10 -10.07
CA PRO A 106 -11.56 3.45 -9.82
C PRO A 106 -11.02 4.02 -8.50
N GLN A 107 -10.51 5.24 -8.55
CA GLN A 107 -9.88 5.90 -7.40
C GLN A 107 -9.86 7.42 -7.58
N MET A 108 -9.83 8.18 -6.48
CA MET A 108 -9.59 9.62 -6.55
C MET A 108 -8.08 9.86 -6.64
N ALA A 109 -7.66 10.64 -7.64
CA ALA A 109 -6.28 11.08 -7.72
C ALA A 109 -5.94 11.97 -6.52
N ASN A 110 -4.72 11.85 -6.01
CA ASN A 110 -4.22 12.61 -4.87
C ASN A 110 -2.83 13.19 -5.20
N GLY A 111 -2.22 13.92 -4.26
CA GLY A 111 -0.91 14.57 -4.50
C GLY A 111 0.25 13.62 -4.83
N LEU A 112 0.11 12.33 -4.55
CA LEU A 112 1.09 11.29 -4.88
C LEU A 112 0.78 10.58 -6.21
N SER A 113 -0.47 10.64 -6.70
CA SER A 113 -0.91 9.92 -7.90
C SER A 113 -1.29 10.80 -9.09
N SER A 114 -1.54 12.10 -8.89
CA SER A 114 -2.02 13.01 -9.95
C SER A 114 -1.07 13.09 -11.15
N ASP A 115 0.22 13.29 -10.90
CA ASP A 115 1.24 13.40 -11.96
C ASP A 115 1.41 12.07 -12.71
N LEU A 116 1.23 10.94 -12.02
CA LEU A 116 1.35 9.59 -12.60
C LEU A 116 0.12 9.19 -13.42
N LEU A 117 -1.07 9.57 -12.98
CA LEU A 117 -2.34 9.28 -13.65
C LEU A 117 -2.69 10.28 -14.76
N GLY A 118 -2.01 11.44 -14.80
CA GLY A 118 -2.26 12.49 -15.79
C GLY A 118 -3.60 13.20 -15.60
N VAL A 119 -4.11 13.25 -14.36
CA VAL A 119 -5.35 13.93 -13.95
C VAL A 119 -5.10 14.79 -12.73
N ASP A 120 -5.95 15.80 -12.48
CA ASP A 120 -5.76 16.68 -11.34
C ASP A 120 -6.11 15.96 -10.01
N ALA A 121 -5.44 16.34 -8.93
CA ALA A 121 -5.78 15.82 -7.59
C ALA A 121 -7.23 16.17 -7.24
N GLY A 122 -7.98 15.18 -6.74
CA GLY A 122 -9.42 15.29 -6.50
C GLY A 122 -10.29 14.95 -7.70
N GLU A 123 -9.73 14.50 -8.83
CA GLU A 123 -10.49 13.92 -9.95
C GLU A 123 -10.55 12.40 -9.88
N LEU A 124 -11.63 11.82 -10.41
CA LEU A 124 -11.80 10.37 -10.51
C LEU A 124 -10.98 9.83 -11.68
N ALA A 125 -10.19 8.79 -11.43
CA ALA A 125 -9.42 8.05 -12.41
C ALA A 125 -9.79 6.57 -12.43
N GLY A 126 -9.38 5.86 -13.49
CA GLY A 126 -9.55 4.41 -13.64
C GLY A 126 -10.90 3.97 -14.20
N ALA A 127 -11.11 2.65 -14.23
CA ALA A 127 -12.32 2.01 -14.72
C ALA A 127 -12.66 0.77 -13.89
N GLU A 128 -13.94 0.39 -13.80
CA GLU A 128 -14.35 -0.82 -13.07
C GLU A 128 -13.83 -2.11 -13.69
N ASP A 129 -13.64 -2.14 -15.01
CA ASP A 129 -12.92 -3.22 -15.68
C ASP A 129 -11.41 -3.07 -15.43
N CYS A 130 -10.97 -3.57 -14.26
CA CYS A 130 -9.59 -3.41 -13.79
C CYS A 130 -8.97 -4.67 -13.17
N LEU A 131 -9.66 -5.82 -13.18
CA LEU A 131 -9.19 -7.04 -12.51
C LEU A 131 -8.19 -7.82 -13.38
N TYR A 132 -6.99 -7.26 -13.46
CA TYR A 132 -5.86 -7.78 -14.22
C TYR A 132 -4.63 -7.99 -13.34
N LEU A 133 -3.71 -8.85 -13.79
CA LEU A 133 -2.40 -9.01 -13.20
C LEU A 133 -1.29 -8.98 -14.26
N ASP A 134 -0.10 -8.63 -13.81
CA ASP A 134 1.13 -8.71 -14.60
C ASP A 134 1.98 -9.89 -14.08
N VAL A 135 2.66 -10.62 -14.97
CA VAL A 135 3.60 -11.70 -14.64
C VAL A 135 4.98 -11.39 -15.21
N TYR A 136 5.99 -11.53 -14.35
CA TYR A 136 7.40 -11.33 -14.67
C TYR A 136 8.16 -12.63 -14.37
N ALA A 137 8.91 -13.14 -15.34
CA ALA A 137 9.66 -14.38 -15.22
C ALA A 137 11.06 -14.27 -15.85
N PRO A 138 12.09 -14.92 -15.29
CA PRO A 138 13.33 -15.11 -16.01
C PRO A 138 13.12 -16.02 -17.25
N PRO A 139 13.96 -15.89 -18.28
CA PRO A 139 13.87 -16.75 -19.45
C PRO A 139 14.14 -18.22 -19.06
N ASN A 140 13.38 -19.15 -19.65
CA ASN A 140 13.45 -20.60 -19.34
C ASN A 140 13.13 -20.95 -17.88
N ALA A 141 12.27 -20.17 -17.21
CA ALA A 141 11.77 -20.48 -15.88
C ALA A 141 11.13 -21.89 -15.82
N GLU A 142 11.50 -22.66 -14.79
CA GLU A 142 10.94 -23.99 -14.53
C GLU A 142 10.83 -24.22 -13.03
N ASN A 143 9.61 -24.50 -12.55
CA ASN A 143 9.28 -24.78 -11.15
C ASN A 143 9.89 -23.76 -10.15
N LEU A 144 9.82 -22.48 -10.49
CA LEU A 144 10.33 -21.40 -9.67
C LEU A 144 9.31 -20.98 -8.59
N PRO A 145 9.77 -20.51 -7.42
CA PRO A 145 8.90 -19.89 -6.43
C PRO A 145 8.14 -18.72 -7.01
N VAL A 146 6.90 -18.54 -6.55
CA VAL A 146 6.01 -17.48 -7.04
C VAL A 146 5.82 -16.47 -5.91
N MET A 147 6.07 -15.20 -6.20
CA MET A 147 5.84 -14.09 -5.30
C MET A 147 4.70 -13.23 -5.86
N VAL A 148 3.59 -13.12 -5.12
CA VAL A 148 2.39 -12.40 -5.54
C VAL A 148 2.31 -11.09 -4.76
N TRP A 149 2.56 -9.98 -5.44
CA TRP A 149 2.55 -8.63 -4.89
C TRP A 149 1.15 -8.05 -4.79
N ILE A 150 0.80 -7.57 -3.60
CA ILE A 150 -0.42 -6.84 -3.31
C ILE A 150 -0.02 -5.40 -2.97
N HIS A 151 -0.42 -4.46 -3.82
CA HIS A 151 -0.03 -3.06 -3.65
C HIS A 151 -0.72 -2.38 -2.46
N GLY A 152 -0.07 -1.33 -1.96
CA GLY A 152 -0.58 -0.45 -0.92
C GLY A 152 -1.48 0.65 -1.46
N GLY A 153 -1.55 1.76 -0.71
CA GLY A 153 -2.35 2.95 -1.05
C GLY A 153 -3.66 3.07 -0.25
N ALA A 154 -3.58 2.76 1.06
CA ALA A 154 -4.68 2.91 2.03
C ALA A 154 -6.00 2.23 1.60
N ASN A 155 -5.92 1.20 0.75
CA ASN A 155 -7.09 0.55 0.16
C ASN A 155 -8.03 1.51 -0.58
N THR A 156 -7.53 2.65 -1.07
CA THR A 156 -8.33 3.70 -1.76
C THR A 156 -7.70 4.18 -3.07
N TRP A 157 -6.40 3.94 -3.27
CA TRP A 157 -5.66 4.27 -4.47
C TRP A 157 -4.48 3.31 -4.65
N GLY A 158 -3.84 3.31 -5.83
CA GLY A 158 -2.73 2.42 -6.18
C GLY A 158 -3.05 1.56 -7.41
N TRP A 159 -2.02 1.07 -8.10
CA TRP A 159 -2.18 0.15 -9.22
C TRP A 159 -0.88 -0.60 -9.57
N ALA A 160 -1.02 -1.73 -10.26
CA ALA A 160 0.05 -2.67 -10.59
C ALA A 160 1.20 -2.06 -11.41
N ASP A 161 0.94 -1.09 -12.30
CA ASP A 161 1.98 -0.48 -13.14
C ASP A 161 2.99 0.37 -12.35
N GLN A 162 2.73 0.64 -11.07
CA GLN A 162 3.73 1.25 -10.17
C GLN A 162 4.86 0.28 -9.78
N TYR A 163 4.68 -1.03 -10.03
CA TYR A 163 5.57 -2.08 -9.54
C TYR A 163 6.03 -2.97 -10.70
N ASP A 164 7.30 -2.82 -11.09
CA ASP A 164 7.91 -3.68 -12.11
C ASP A 164 8.75 -4.77 -11.43
N GLY A 165 8.27 -6.01 -11.55
CA GLY A 165 8.91 -7.20 -10.98
C GLY A 165 10.11 -7.74 -11.77
N ALA A 166 10.48 -7.16 -12.92
CA ALA A 166 11.46 -7.72 -13.83
C ALA A 166 12.85 -7.88 -13.20
N GLN A 167 13.34 -6.86 -12.49
CA GLN A 167 14.67 -6.91 -11.86
C GLN A 167 14.69 -7.92 -10.71
N LEU A 168 13.65 -7.96 -9.87
CA LEU A 168 13.50 -8.95 -8.80
C LEU A 168 13.45 -10.38 -9.36
N ALA A 169 12.65 -10.62 -10.40
CA ALA A 169 12.54 -11.93 -11.06
C ALA A 169 13.90 -12.42 -11.59
N MET A 170 14.68 -11.53 -12.22
CA MET A 170 16.00 -11.84 -12.77
C MET A 170 17.07 -12.02 -11.70
N ASP A 171 17.17 -11.11 -10.73
CA ASP A 171 18.21 -11.14 -9.70
C ASP A 171 18.05 -12.34 -8.76
N GLN A 172 16.80 -12.71 -8.47
CA GLN A 172 16.49 -13.70 -7.44
C GLN A 172 15.97 -15.03 -7.99
N ASN A 173 15.81 -15.15 -9.31
CA ASN A 173 15.32 -16.34 -10.00
C ASN A 173 13.99 -16.84 -9.41
N VAL A 174 12.99 -15.97 -9.47
CA VAL A 174 11.60 -16.18 -8.98
C VAL A 174 10.61 -15.70 -10.04
N ILE A 175 9.37 -16.17 -9.96
CA ILE A 175 8.24 -15.56 -10.68
C ILE A 175 7.65 -14.45 -9.80
N VAL A 176 7.39 -13.29 -10.38
CA VAL A 176 6.66 -12.21 -9.70
C VAL A 176 5.33 -11.99 -10.40
N ALA A 177 4.23 -12.03 -9.66
CA ALA A 177 2.92 -11.65 -10.14
C ALA A 177 2.44 -10.40 -9.39
N VAL A 178 2.00 -9.36 -10.11
CA VAL A 178 1.56 -8.09 -9.54
C VAL A 178 0.07 -7.94 -9.82
N VAL A 179 -0.76 -7.88 -8.78
CA VAL A 179 -2.23 -8.00 -8.92
C VAL A 179 -2.95 -6.66 -8.71
N GLN A 180 -3.96 -6.39 -9.53
CA GLN A 180 -4.95 -5.34 -9.29
C GLN A 180 -6.09 -5.86 -8.40
N TYR A 181 -6.71 -4.96 -7.64
CA TYR A 181 -7.91 -5.27 -6.87
C TYR A 181 -8.81 -4.04 -6.71
N ARG A 182 -10.12 -4.25 -6.52
CA ARG A 182 -11.05 -3.15 -6.24
C ARG A 182 -10.71 -2.51 -4.90
N MET A 183 -10.81 -1.19 -4.85
CA MET A 183 -10.49 -0.38 -3.67
C MET A 183 -11.65 0.54 -3.31
N GLY A 184 -11.48 1.27 -2.21
CA GLY A 184 -12.41 2.28 -1.74
C GLY A 184 -13.82 1.70 -1.57
N PRO A 185 -14.86 2.46 -1.92
CA PRO A 185 -16.23 2.00 -1.75
C PRO A 185 -16.62 0.85 -2.69
N LEU A 186 -15.82 0.53 -3.71
CA LEU A 186 -16.07 -0.64 -4.57
C LEU A 186 -15.42 -1.92 -4.02
N GLY A 187 -14.30 -1.78 -3.29
CA GLY A 187 -13.59 -2.88 -2.65
C GLY A 187 -14.16 -3.25 -1.28
N PHE A 188 -14.70 -2.28 -0.55
CA PHE A 188 -15.17 -2.45 0.82
C PHE A 188 -16.51 -1.73 1.01
N PHE A 189 -17.60 -2.50 1.15
CA PHE A 189 -18.93 -1.93 1.31
C PHE A 189 -19.90 -2.95 1.90
N SER A 190 -20.54 -2.63 3.03
CA SER A 190 -21.53 -3.51 3.67
C SER A 190 -22.91 -2.85 3.66
N HIS A 191 -23.90 -3.50 3.09
CA HIS A 191 -25.28 -3.00 3.11
C HIS A 191 -26.28 -4.15 3.16
N PRO A 192 -27.35 -4.08 3.99
CA PRO A 192 -28.38 -5.12 4.06
C PRO A 192 -28.96 -5.51 2.68
N ALA A 193 -29.25 -4.53 1.83
CA ALA A 193 -29.78 -4.76 0.48
C ALA A 193 -28.91 -5.67 -0.41
N LEU A 194 -27.57 -5.60 -0.28
CA LEU A 194 -26.65 -6.49 -1.01
C LEU A 194 -26.54 -7.86 -0.35
N ARG A 195 -26.56 -7.90 0.99
CA ARG A 195 -26.46 -9.13 1.77
C ARG A 195 -27.70 -10.02 1.62
N GLU A 196 -28.90 -9.45 1.57
CA GLU A 196 -30.16 -10.20 1.40
C GLU A 196 -30.29 -10.87 0.02
N THR A 197 -29.58 -10.35 -0.98
CA THR A 197 -29.66 -10.82 -2.37
C THR A 197 -28.37 -11.46 -2.89
N GLY A 198 -27.33 -11.53 -2.05
CA GLY A 198 -25.96 -11.91 -2.44
C GLY A 198 -25.29 -12.86 -1.46
N SER A 199 -23.96 -12.88 -1.48
CA SER A 199 -23.13 -13.79 -0.68
C SER A 199 -22.99 -13.40 0.80
N GLY A 200 -23.43 -12.20 1.18
CA GLY A 200 -23.19 -11.63 2.51
C GLY A 200 -21.76 -11.10 2.72
N ILE A 201 -20.91 -11.16 1.70
CA ILE A 201 -19.53 -10.64 1.73
C ILE A 201 -19.54 -9.10 1.63
N ALA A 202 -18.74 -8.45 2.47
CA ALA A 202 -18.49 -7.00 2.42
C ALA A 202 -17.11 -6.63 1.85
N ASN A 203 -16.18 -7.59 1.80
CA ASN A 203 -14.80 -7.40 1.31
C ASN A 203 -14.64 -7.88 -0.13
N PHE A 204 -15.13 -7.10 -1.09
CA PHE A 204 -14.99 -7.41 -2.51
C PHE A 204 -13.51 -7.40 -2.96
N ALA A 205 -12.70 -6.51 -2.39
CA ALA A 205 -11.24 -6.48 -2.55
C ALA A 205 -10.60 -7.83 -2.20
N LEU A 206 -11.00 -8.43 -1.08
CA LEU A 206 -10.51 -9.74 -0.65
C LEU A 206 -10.91 -10.84 -1.65
N THR A 207 -12.11 -10.76 -2.24
CA THR A 207 -12.51 -11.70 -3.28
C THR A 207 -11.72 -11.54 -4.58
N ASP A 208 -11.24 -10.33 -4.89
CA ASP A 208 -10.36 -10.10 -6.04
C ASP A 208 -9.01 -10.77 -5.81
N HIS A 209 -8.44 -10.61 -4.62
CA HIS A 209 -7.20 -11.31 -4.22
C HIS A 209 -7.37 -12.84 -4.28
N LEU A 210 -8.48 -13.37 -3.77
CA LEU A 210 -8.80 -14.80 -3.87
C LEU A 210 -8.89 -15.26 -5.33
N ALA A 211 -9.52 -14.47 -6.21
CA ALA A 211 -9.62 -14.81 -7.63
C ALA A 211 -8.24 -14.80 -8.32
N ALA A 212 -7.40 -13.80 -8.01
CA ALA A 212 -6.03 -13.74 -8.52
C ALA A 212 -5.18 -14.91 -8.03
N LEU A 213 -5.31 -15.31 -6.76
CA LEU A 213 -4.58 -16.46 -6.22
C LEU A 213 -5.07 -17.79 -6.79
N ASN A 214 -6.37 -17.97 -7.01
CA ASN A 214 -6.89 -19.13 -7.74
C ASN A 214 -6.35 -19.15 -9.17
N TRP A 215 -6.29 -17.99 -9.84
CA TRP A 215 -5.67 -17.89 -11.16
C TRP A 215 -4.19 -18.32 -11.13
N VAL A 216 -3.43 -17.87 -10.13
CA VAL A 216 -2.02 -18.29 -9.94
C VAL A 216 -1.93 -19.81 -9.77
N GLN A 217 -2.74 -20.40 -8.90
CA GLN A 217 -2.77 -21.86 -8.69
C GLN A 217 -3.02 -22.62 -10.00
N ASP A 218 -3.97 -22.15 -10.82
CA ASP A 218 -4.38 -22.82 -12.05
C ASP A 218 -3.41 -22.59 -13.24
N ASN A 219 -2.71 -21.45 -13.28
CA ASN A 219 -2.04 -20.98 -14.50
C ASN A 219 -0.53 -20.77 -14.37
N ILE A 220 0.03 -20.59 -13.16
CA ILE A 220 1.42 -20.11 -13.04
C ILE A 220 2.46 -21.12 -13.55
N THR A 221 2.10 -22.41 -13.62
CA THR A 221 2.95 -23.45 -14.22
C THR A 221 3.29 -23.19 -15.69
N PHE A 222 2.39 -22.55 -16.44
CA PHE A 222 2.64 -22.17 -17.84
C PHE A 222 3.67 -21.04 -17.97
N TYR A 223 3.87 -20.28 -16.89
CA TYR A 223 4.85 -19.19 -16.80
C TYR A 223 6.15 -19.65 -16.10
N GLY A 224 6.28 -20.95 -15.81
CA GLY A 224 7.46 -21.54 -15.16
C GLY A 224 7.44 -21.48 -13.62
N GLY A 225 6.32 -21.08 -13.01
CA GLY A 225 6.16 -21.04 -11.56
C GLY A 225 5.67 -22.35 -10.95
N ASP A 226 5.97 -22.53 -9.67
CA ASP A 226 5.48 -23.65 -8.85
C ASP A 226 4.30 -23.20 -7.97
N PRO A 227 3.07 -23.68 -8.22
CA PRO A 227 1.90 -23.31 -7.43
C PRO A 227 1.98 -23.78 -5.96
N GLY A 228 2.87 -24.74 -5.65
CA GLY A 228 3.14 -25.23 -4.30
C GLY A 228 4.11 -24.37 -3.47
N THR A 229 4.62 -23.27 -4.03
CA THR A 229 5.57 -22.37 -3.33
C THR A 229 5.20 -20.89 -3.48
N VAL A 230 3.90 -20.59 -3.51
CA VAL A 230 3.36 -19.22 -3.59
C VAL A 230 3.58 -18.46 -2.28
N THR A 231 4.21 -17.28 -2.37
CA THR A 231 4.36 -16.30 -1.30
C THR A 231 3.53 -15.08 -1.62
N ILE A 232 2.59 -14.70 -0.76
CA ILE A 232 1.93 -13.40 -0.86
C ILE A 232 2.75 -12.35 -0.12
N PHE A 233 2.94 -11.19 -0.72
CA PHE A 233 3.65 -10.08 -0.09
C PHE A 233 3.02 -8.76 -0.48
N GLY A 234 2.99 -7.81 0.44
CA GLY A 234 2.37 -6.52 0.20
C GLY A 234 2.79 -5.48 1.23
N GLU A 235 2.63 -4.23 0.84
CA GLU A 235 3.03 -3.07 1.64
C GLU A 235 1.85 -2.20 2.04
N SER A 236 1.91 -1.60 3.23
CA SER A 236 0.87 -0.74 3.78
C SER A 236 -0.49 -1.46 3.83
N ALA A 237 -1.53 -0.90 3.20
CA ALA A 237 -2.81 -1.56 3.01
C ALA A 237 -2.72 -2.92 2.29
N GLY A 238 -1.72 -3.12 1.44
CA GLY A 238 -1.41 -4.42 0.84
C GLY A 238 -0.91 -5.43 1.87
N GLY A 239 -0.09 -4.99 2.84
CA GLY A 239 0.31 -5.78 4.00
C GLY A 239 -0.88 -6.12 4.92
N THR A 240 -1.79 -5.17 5.13
CA THR A 240 -3.06 -5.43 5.83
C THR A 240 -3.94 -6.43 5.06
N ASN A 241 -3.96 -6.37 3.73
CA ASN A 241 -4.67 -7.34 2.89
C ASN A 241 -4.01 -8.74 2.94
N VAL A 242 -2.69 -8.83 3.09
CA VAL A 242 -1.99 -10.09 3.38
C VAL A 242 -2.47 -10.66 4.72
N ALA A 243 -2.58 -9.84 5.77
CA ALA A 243 -3.13 -10.28 7.06
C ALA A 243 -4.58 -10.77 6.94
N ALA A 244 -5.41 -10.06 6.17
CA ALA A 244 -6.79 -10.46 5.89
C ALA A 244 -6.87 -11.79 5.12
N LEU A 245 -6.00 -12.03 4.14
CA LEU A 245 -5.90 -13.31 3.45
C LEU A 245 -5.46 -14.43 4.39
N MET A 246 -4.51 -14.17 5.29
CA MET A 246 -4.13 -15.13 6.32
C MET A 246 -5.32 -15.49 7.23
N ALA A 247 -6.10 -14.51 7.69
CA ALA A 247 -7.28 -14.77 8.53
C ALA A 247 -8.49 -15.33 7.77
N SER A 248 -8.55 -15.22 6.45
CA SER A 248 -9.73 -15.62 5.68
C SER A 248 -9.88 -17.14 5.61
N PRO A 249 -11.05 -17.70 5.99
CA PRO A 249 -11.32 -19.12 5.80
C PRO A 249 -11.43 -19.52 4.32
N LEU A 250 -11.55 -18.55 3.41
CA LEU A 250 -11.69 -18.78 1.97
C LEU A 250 -10.34 -18.91 1.24
N ALA A 251 -9.23 -18.59 1.90
CA ALA A 251 -7.89 -18.55 1.28
C ALA A 251 -7.07 -19.84 1.47
N GLY A 252 -7.66 -20.86 2.11
CA GLY A 252 -6.98 -22.10 2.46
C GLY A 252 -6.30 -22.79 1.27
N GLY A 253 -4.98 -22.98 1.37
CA GLY A 253 -4.18 -23.68 0.36
C GLY A 253 -3.79 -22.85 -0.87
N LEU A 254 -4.15 -21.57 -0.93
CA LEU A 254 -3.84 -20.71 -2.09
C LEU A 254 -2.44 -20.10 -2.04
N PHE A 255 -1.84 -20.03 -0.85
CA PHE A 255 -0.48 -19.53 -0.62
C PHE A 255 0.18 -20.35 0.50
N HIS A 256 1.51 -20.25 0.56
CA HIS A 256 2.35 -21.11 1.38
C HIS A 256 3.23 -20.32 2.34
N ARG A 257 3.31 -18.99 2.15
CA ARG A 257 4.13 -18.04 2.90
C ARG A 257 3.54 -16.63 2.78
N ALA A 258 3.81 -15.78 3.76
CA ALA A 258 3.35 -14.40 3.78
C ALA A 258 4.48 -13.43 4.17
N ILE A 259 4.51 -12.25 3.54
CA ILE A 259 5.34 -11.13 3.96
C ILE A 259 4.45 -9.89 4.10
N MET A 260 4.41 -9.32 5.30
CA MET A 260 3.67 -8.10 5.63
C MET A 260 4.65 -6.95 5.81
N GLN A 261 4.60 -5.98 4.91
CA GLN A 261 5.45 -4.80 4.98
C GLN A 261 4.62 -3.61 5.45
N SER A 262 4.90 -3.10 6.64
CA SER A 262 4.22 -1.93 7.23
C SER A 262 2.69 -2.05 7.32
N GLY A 263 2.15 -3.28 7.29
CA GLY A 263 0.72 -3.58 7.37
C GLY A 263 0.30 -4.05 8.75
N SER A 264 -0.93 -3.73 9.14
CA SER A 264 -1.52 -4.15 10.44
C SER A 264 -2.44 -5.37 10.31
N ALA A 265 -2.79 -5.98 11.44
CA ALA A 265 -3.84 -7.01 11.54
C ALA A 265 -5.23 -6.40 11.85
N SER A 266 -5.47 -5.18 11.38
CA SER A 266 -6.67 -4.39 11.70
C SER A 266 -7.88 -4.83 10.89
N SER A 267 -9.06 -4.72 11.50
CA SER A 267 -10.34 -4.97 10.81
C SER A 267 -11.52 -4.27 11.49
N VAL A 268 -12.41 -3.68 10.69
CA VAL A 268 -13.60 -2.98 11.20
C VAL A 268 -14.74 -3.97 11.43
N PRO A 269 -15.39 -4.00 12.61
CA PRO A 269 -16.59 -4.80 12.83
C PRO A 269 -17.70 -4.45 11.81
N GLN A 270 -18.44 -5.44 11.31
CA GLN A 270 -19.50 -5.16 10.32
C GLN A 270 -20.54 -4.14 10.80
N ALA A 271 -20.93 -4.19 12.07
CA ALA A 271 -21.89 -3.23 12.65
C ALA A 271 -21.36 -1.79 12.62
N GLU A 272 -20.04 -1.61 12.76
CA GLU A 272 -19.37 -0.32 12.70
C GLU A 272 -19.23 0.19 11.26
N ALA A 273 -18.79 -0.68 10.35
CA ALA A 273 -18.76 -0.38 8.91
C ALA A 273 -20.15 -0.02 8.35
N GLU A 274 -21.23 -0.49 8.98
CA GLU A 274 -22.63 -0.17 8.63
C GLU A 274 -23.17 1.05 9.39
N GLY A 275 -22.50 1.53 10.44
CA GLY A 275 -22.95 2.65 11.28
C GLY A 275 -24.13 2.29 12.19
N VAL A 276 -24.21 1.02 12.60
CA VAL A 276 -25.17 0.50 13.58
C VAL A 276 -24.62 0.67 15.01
N GLU A 277 -23.32 0.45 15.18
CA GLU A 277 -22.56 0.64 16.43
C GLU A 277 -21.23 1.31 16.10
N GLY A 278 -20.47 1.74 17.11
CA GLY A 278 -19.15 2.38 16.90
C GLY A 278 -19.21 3.79 16.31
N GLU A 279 -18.05 4.32 15.93
CA GLU A 279 -17.87 5.68 15.42
C GLU A 279 -17.08 5.66 14.09
N GLU A 280 -17.73 5.14 13.04
CA GLU A 280 -17.20 5.21 11.68
C GLU A 280 -17.54 6.56 11.02
N VAL A 281 -16.59 7.14 10.27
CA VAL A 281 -16.76 8.49 9.70
C VAL A 281 -17.75 8.49 8.54
N ASN A 282 -17.61 7.51 7.64
CA ASN A 282 -18.50 7.33 6.48
C ASN A 282 -19.05 5.89 6.44
N PRO A 283 -19.95 5.53 7.37
CA PRO A 283 -20.52 4.20 7.41
C PRO A 283 -21.38 3.93 6.17
N SER A 284 -21.37 2.68 5.73
CA SER A 284 -21.90 2.24 4.44
C SER A 284 -23.40 2.52 4.25
N ILE A 285 -24.24 2.29 5.28
CA ILE A 285 -25.69 2.53 5.20
C ILE A 285 -26.00 4.01 5.05
N GLN A 286 -25.38 4.85 5.86
CA GLN A 286 -25.64 6.28 5.87
C GLN A 286 -25.09 6.94 4.61
N THR A 287 -23.94 6.45 4.11
CA THR A 287 -23.33 6.95 2.88
C THR A 287 -24.11 6.53 1.64
N ALA A 288 -24.67 5.32 1.60
CA ALA A 288 -25.57 4.86 0.53
C ALA A 288 -26.75 5.81 0.31
N ALA A 289 -27.33 6.31 1.40
CA ALA A 289 -28.44 7.26 1.35
C ALA A 289 -28.05 8.64 0.75
N ARG A 290 -26.76 8.95 0.61
CA ARG A 290 -26.27 10.19 -0.02
C ARG A 290 -26.23 10.10 -1.54
N PHE A 291 -26.04 8.90 -2.11
CA PHE A 291 -25.87 8.70 -3.55
C PHE A 291 -27.00 7.89 -4.22
N VAL A 292 -27.85 7.20 -3.45
CA VAL A 292 -29.07 6.56 -3.97
C VAL A 292 -30.29 7.47 -3.77
N GLN A 293 -30.98 7.78 -4.85
CA GLN A 293 -32.24 8.53 -4.80
C GLN A 293 -33.42 7.58 -4.54
N GLY A 294 -33.94 7.56 -3.30
CA GLY A 294 -35.13 6.77 -2.93
C GLY A 294 -34.79 5.50 -2.14
N GLU A 295 -35.45 4.39 -2.46
CA GLU A 295 -35.24 3.12 -1.75
C GLU A 295 -33.87 2.51 -2.11
N VAL A 296 -33.08 2.17 -1.09
CA VAL A 296 -31.79 1.53 -1.26
C VAL A 296 -31.98 0.03 -1.45
N THR A 297 -31.84 -0.43 -2.69
CA THR A 297 -31.93 -1.83 -3.12
C THR A 297 -30.61 -2.23 -3.79
N ALA A 298 -30.34 -3.52 -3.95
CA ALA A 298 -29.15 -3.96 -4.69
C ALA A 298 -29.11 -3.41 -6.13
N ALA A 299 -30.26 -3.31 -6.80
CA ALA A 299 -30.35 -2.74 -8.15
C ALA A 299 -30.04 -1.24 -8.15
N SER A 300 -30.70 -0.45 -7.29
CA SER A 300 -30.48 1.00 -7.23
C SER A 300 -29.05 1.36 -6.82
N LEU A 301 -28.42 0.54 -5.97
CA LEU A 301 -27.00 0.61 -5.63
C LEU A 301 -26.11 0.44 -6.89
N ARG A 302 -26.35 -0.62 -7.67
CA ARG A 302 -25.51 -0.94 -8.85
C ARG A 302 -25.69 0.03 -10.03
N GLU A 303 -26.80 0.75 -10.08
CA GLU A 303 -27.09 1.72 -11.16
C GLU A 303 -26.39 3.07 -10.99
N VAL A 304 -25.87 3.40 -9.79
CA VAL A 304 -25.29 4.72 -9.50
C VAL A 304 -24.00 4.97 -10.29
N ALA A 305 -23.76 6.23 -10.70
CA ALA A 305 -22.50 6.57 -11.35
C ALA A 305 -21.33 6.55 -10.36
N LEU A 306 -20.14 6.15 -10.83
CA LEU A 306 -18.93 6.13 -9.99
C LEU A 306 -18.65 7.50 -9.34
N ALA A 307 -18.80 8.58 -10.09
CA ALA A 307 -18.57 9.94 -9.58
C ALA A 307 -19.44 10.24 -8.35
N ASP A 308 -20.70 9.81 -8.33
CA ASP A 308 -21.61 10.05 -7.19
C ASP A 308 -21.25 9.19 -5.98
N ILE A 309 -20.82 7.94 -6.21
CA ILE A 309 -20.34 7.05 -5.14
C ILE A 309 -19.10 7.67 -4.49
N TYR A 310 -18.08 8.01 -5.28
CA TYR A 310 -16.81 8.52 -4.75
C TYR A 310 -16.97 9.92 -4.11
N ALA A 311 -17.83 10.78 -4.66
CA ALA A 311 -18.15 12.07 -4.06
C ALA A 311 -18.85 11.95 -2.69
N ALA A 312 -19.51 10.83 -2.38
CA ALA A 312 -20.17 10.64 -1.09
C ALA A 312 -19.20 10.28 0.06
N TYR A 313 -17.99 9.83 -0.28
CA TYR A 313 -16.96 9.37 0.66
C TYR A 313 -15.76 10.33 0.78
N THR A 314 -15.74 11.44 0.03
CA THR A 314 -14.62 12.39 0.10
C THR A 314 -14.75 13.37 1.27
N ASP A 315 -13.61 13.70 1.88
CA ASP A 315 -13.47 14.75 2.90
C ASP A 315 -13.45 16.18 2.32
N GLY A 316 -13.50 16.32 0.99
CA GLY A 316 -13.39 17.60 0.28
C GLY A 316 -11.94 18.03 -0.03
N ASN A 317 -10.93 17.30 0.43
CA ASN A 317 -9.51 17.46 0.07
C ASN A 317 -9.01 16.36 -0.88
N GLY A 318 -9.93 15.57 -1.45
CA GLY A 318 -9.61 14.45 -2.34
C GLY A 318 -9.19 13.17 -1.62
N ARG A 319 -9.22 13.12 -0.28
CA ARG A 319 -9.09 11.87 0.46
C ARG A 319 -10.45 11.18 0.49
N ILE A 320 -10.42 9.85 0.37
CA ILE A 320 -11.58 8.99 0.56
C ILE A 320 -11.44 8.36 1.94
N GLU A 321 -12.47 8.44 2.75
CA GLU A 321 -12.55 7.73 4.02
C GLU A 321 -13.68 6.71 3.91
N VAL A 322 -13.32 5.43 3.93
CA VAL A 322 -14.24 4.29 3.86
C VAL A 322 -13.85 3.28 4.95
N PRO A 323 -14.82 2.51 5.49
CA PRO A 323 -14.47 1.31 6.23
C PRO A 323 -13.65 0.38 5.33
N THR A 324 -12.55 -0.18 5.82
CA THR A 324 -11.76 -1.17 5.09
C THR A 324 -11.56 -2.43 5.94
N VAL A 325 -11.35 -3.57 5.28
CA VAL A 325 -11.16 -4.89 5.93
C VAL A 325 -12.23 -5.16 6.99
N ILE A 326 -13.43 -5.51 6.52
CA ILE A 326 -14.63 -5.63 7.36
C ILE A 326 -14.76 -7.05 7.92
N ALA A 327 -14.87 -7.21 9.23
CA ALA A 327 -15.14 -8.50 9.89
C ALA A 327 -16.60 -8.94 9.66
N ASP A 328 -16.90 -9.41 8.45
CA ASP A 328 -18.25 -9.72 7.96
C ASP A 328 -18.79 -11.10 8.39
N GLY A 329 -17.96 -11.93 9.02
CA GLY A 329 -18.33 -13.29 9.43
C GLY A 329 -18.45 -14.30 8.29
N VAL A 330 -18.11 -13.91 7.06
CA VAL A 330 -18.21 -14.75 5.86
C VAL A 330 -16.85 -14.84 5.15
N SER A 331 -16.34 -13.71 4.67
CA SER A 331 -15.02 -13.62 4.03
C SER A 331 -13.90 -13.43 5.06
N LEU A 332 -14.22 -12.84 6.21
CA LEU A 332 -13.35 -12.74 7.38
C LEU A 332 -14.08 -13.25 8.63
N PRO A 333 -13.36 -13.77 9.64
CA PRO A 333 -13.96 -14.11 10.93
C PRO A 333 -14.65 -12.89 11.54
N ALA A 334 -15.84 -13.08 12.13
CA ALA A 334 -16.59 -12.00 12.80
C ALA A 334 -15.81 -11.39 13.99
N GLY A 335 -14.85 -12.14 14.53
CA GLY A 335 -13.93 -11.71 15.56
C GLY A 335 -12.83 -10.75 15.11
N GLY A 336 -12.67 -10.57 13.80
CA GLY A 336 -11.61 -9.76 13.21
C GLY A 336 -10.31 -10.53 12.94
N VAL A 337 -9.39 -9.85 12.24
CA VAL A 337 -8.12 -10.42 11.78
C VAL A 337 -7.17 -10.69 12.96
N MET A 338 -6.97 -9.70 13.83
CA MET A 338 -6.09 -9.84 14.99
C MET A 338 -6.53 -10.98 15.94
N GLN A 339 -7.84 -11.16 16.18
CA GLN A 339 -8.32 -12.27 16.99
C GLN A 339 -8.04 -13.63 16.35
N ALA A 340 -8.10 -13.72 15.01
CA ALA A 340 -7.82 -14.96 14.28
C ALA A 340 -6.37 -15.43 14.49
N PHE A 341 -5.42 -14.52 14.72
CA PHE A 341 -4.00 -14.85 14.97
C PHE A 341 -3.71 -15.41 16.36
N ALA A 342 -4.70 -15.48 17.25
CA ALA A 342 -4.53 -16.06 18.59
C ALA A 342 -4.37 -17.60 18.59
N SER A 343 -4.65 -18.29 17.47
CA SER A 343 -4.50 -19.74 17.35
C SER A 343 -4.20 -20.15 15.90
N PRO A 344 -3.26 -21.08 15.64
CA PRO A 344 -2.99 -21.61 14.30
C PRO A 344 -4.16 -22.39 13.69
N GLU A 345 -5.21 -22.69 14.46
CA GLU A 345 -6.43 -23.33 13.97
C GLU A 345 -7.43 -22.33 13.36
N THR A 346 -7.25 -21.03 13.61
CA THR A 346 -8.21 -19.98 13.23
C THR A 346 -7.75 -19.11 12.06
N PHE A 347 -6.57 -19.37 11.49
CA PHE A 347 -6.05 -18.70 10.31
C PHE A 347 -5.21 -19.67 9.45
N ASN A 348 -4.83 -19.24 8.25
CA ASN A 348 -3.91 -19.97 7.37
C ASN A 348 -2.48 -19.86 7.93
N ALA A 349 -2.09 -20.80 8.79
CA ALA A 349 -0.83 -20.81 9.54
C ALA A 349 0.42 -21.15 8.71
N VAL A 350 0.73 -20.28 7.74
CA VAL A 350 1.96 -20.31 6.95
C VAL A 350 3.08 -19.49 7.59
N PRO A 351 4.37 -19.73 7.28
CA PRO A 351 5.47 -18.86 7.70
C PRO A 351 5.23 -17.39 7.36
N LEU A 352 5.61 -16.48 8.27
CA LEU A 352 5.40 -15.04 8.16
C LEU A 352 6.70 -14.25 8.37
N ILE A 353 6.99 -13.31 7.46
CA ILE A 353 7.84 -12.15 7.75
C ILE A 353 6.93 -10.94 7.96
N THR A 354 7.08 -10.19 9.05
CA THR A 354 6.45 -8.89 9.24
C THR A 354 7.49 -7.81 9.54
N GLY A 355 7.26 -6.55 9.17
CA GLY A 355 8.21 -5.48 9.49
C GLY A 355 7.69 -4.10 9.19
N THR A 356 8.51 -3.11 9.53
CA THR A 356 8.24 -1.69 9.31
C THR A 356 9.51 -0.96 8.90
N ASN A 357 9.36 0.26 8.42
CA ASN A 357 10.47 1.18 8.29
C ASN A 357 10.71 1.89 9.63
N ARG A 358 11.90 2.46 9.82
CA ARG A 358 12.26 3.15 11.06
C ARG A 358 11.41 4.40 11.28
N ASP A 359 11.15 5.15 10.21
CA ASP A 359 10.56 6.49 10.24
C ASP A 359 9.19 6.53 9.53
N GLU A 360 8.38 5.47 9.65
CA GLU A 360 7.07 5.29 8.98
C GLU A 360 6.31 6.61 8.77
N VAL A 361 6.10 7.38 9.83
CA VAL A 361 5.22 8.55 9.75
C VAL A 361 5.87 9.79 9.14
N LYS A 362 7.19 9.79 8.86
CA LYS A 362 7.86 10.94 8.22
C LYS A 362 7.32 11.23 6.83
N LEU A 363 6.77 10.24 6.10
CA LEU A 363 6.02 10.50 4.86
C LEU A 363 4.88 11.49 5.10
N TYR A 364 4.09 11.27 6.15
CA TYR A 364 2.92 12.09 6.47
C TYR A 364 3.30 13.39 7.18
N ASN A 365 4.22 13.34 8.14
CA ASN A 365 4.68 14.50 8.88
C ASN A 365 5.51 15.47 8.02
N GLY A 366 6.28 14.95 7.06
CA GLY A 366 6.96 15.73 6.03
C GLY A 366 5.99 16.54 5.15
N LEU A 367 4.73 16.09 5.08
CA LEU A 367 3.63 16.75 4.38
C LEU A 367 2.66 17.50 5.33
N ASN A 368 2.97 17.61 6.62
CA ASN A 368 2.15 18.35 7.57
C ASN A 368 2.62 19.81 7.67
N ASP A 369 1.76 20.77 7.29
CA ASP A 369 2.10 22.21 7.33
C ASP A 369 2.34 22.77 8.74
N GLU A 370 1.87 22.08 9.78
CA GLU A 370 2.13 22.40 11.19
C GLU A 370 3.56 22.08 11.60
N LEU A 371 4.17 21.06 10.99
CA LEU A 371 5.51 20.57 11.30
C LEU A 371 6.56 21.04 10.29
N VAL A 372 6.19 21.13 9.01
CA VAL A 372 7.06 21.50 7.90
C VAL A 372 6.48 22.69 7.16
N ALA A 373 7.24 23.78 7.09
CA ALA A 373 6.89 24.93 6.29
C ALA A 373 7.14 24.63 4.80
N ARG A 374 6.09 24.68 3.99
CA ARG A 374 6.17 24.57 2.54
C ARG A 374 6.08 25.91 1.85
N HIS A 375 7.10 26.32 1.10
CA HIS A 375 7.05 27.52 0.26
C HIS A 375 6.95 27.13 -1.21
N LEU A 376 6.00 27.71 -1.94
CA LEU A 376 5.74 27.43 -3.37
C LEU A 376 5.54 25.93 -3.71
N GLY A 377 5.21 25.09 -2.72
CA GLY A 377 5.06 23.64 -2.89
C GLY A 377 6.35 22.86 -3.15
N ILE A 378 7.52 23.51 -3.09
CA ILE A 378 8.82 22.88 -3.43
C ILE A 378 9.90 23.09 -2.38
N PHE A 379 9.77 24.11 -1.52
CA PHE A 379 10.70 24.33 -0.40
C PHE A 379 10.13 23.67 0.85
N PHE A 380 10.85 22.72 1.43
CA PHE A 380 10.52 22.04 2.67
C PHE A 380 11.48 22.50 3.75
N ARG A 381 10.93 23.02 4.84
CA ARG A 381 11.72 23.42 6.00
C ARG A 381 11.03 22.97 7.28
N ILE A 382 11.67 22.08 8.02
CA ILE A 382 11.22 21.68 9.36
C ILE A 382 11.15 22.94 10.23
N ARG A 383 10.01 23.13 10.90
CA ARG A 383 9.74 24.33 11.70
C ARG A 383 10.45 24.29 13.05
N ASP A 384 10.36 23.14 13.69
CA ASP A 384 11.03 22.80 14.95
C ASP A 384 11.54 21.37 14.83
N GLU A 385 12.87 21.21 14.80
CA GLU A 385 13.55 19.94 14.59
C GLU A 385 13.34 18.99 15.76
N ALA A 386 13.37 19.49 17.00
CA ALA A 386 13.21 18.66 18.19
C ALA A 386 11.80 18.09 18.28
N LEU A 387 10.79 18.93 18.01
CA LEU A 387 9.39 18.50 17.96
C LEU A 387 9.14 17.53 16.80
N TYR A 388 9.64 17.84 15.60
CA TYR A 388 9.45 17.01 14.41
C TYR A 388 10.03 15.60 14.58
N GLU A 389 11.26 15.50 15.09
CA GLU A 389 11.91 14.21 15.33
C GLU A 389 11.22 13.43 16.45
N ALA A 390 10.79 14.09 17.53
CA ALA A 390 10.08 13.41 18.62
C ALA A 390 8.71 12.88 18.17
N VAL A 391 7.91 13.71 17.50
CA VAL A 391 6.60 13.30 16.97
C VAL A 391 6.74 12.14 15.99
N SER A 392 7.72 12.23 15.08
CA SER A 392 7.92 11.22 14.05
C SER A 392 8.45 9.90 14.61
N ASP A 393 9.39 9.93 15.56
CA ASP A 393 9.89 8.74 16.24
C ASP A 393 8.76 8.01 16.97
N TYR A 394 8.06 8.70 17.87
CA TYR A 394 7.08 8.03 18.73
C TYR A 394 5.87 7.51 17.95
N GLN A 395 5.38 8.24 16.94
CA GLN A 395 4.31 7.74 16.08
C GLN A 395 4.78 6.55 15.22
N SER A 396 6.02 6.55 14.71
CA SER A 396 6.56 5.40 13.96
C SER A 396 6.74 4.17 14.84
N ARG A 397 7.09 4.36 16.11
CA ARG A 397 7.18 3.26 17.10
C ARG A 397 5.82 2.65 17.42
N ILE A 398 4.73 3.42 17.48
CA ILE A 398 3.37 2.84 17.61
C ILE A 398 3.02 2.04 16.36
N TRP A 399 3.37 2.52 15.18
CA TRP A 399 3.19 1.76 13.95
C TRP A 399 3.93 0.41 14.02
N ALA A 400 5.19 0.42 14.47
CA ALA A 400 5.97 -0.80 14.68
C ALA A 400 5.35 -1.76 15.73
N ILE A 401 4.79 -1.22 16.82
CA ILE A 401 4.09 -2.04 17.82
C ILE A 401 2.90 -2.76 17.18
N ASN A 402 2.05 -2.03 16.46
CA ASN A 402 0.82 -2.58 15.90
C ASN A 402 1.07 -3.51 14.70
N ALA A 403 2.05 -3.18 13.84
CA ALA A 403 2.35 -3.95 12.63
C ALA A 403 3.29 -5.13 12.89
N VAL A 404 4.04 -5.14 14.00
CA VAL A 404 5.09 -6.14 14.25
C VAL A 404 4.96 -6.78 15.63
N ASP A 405 5.13 -6.01 16.71
CA ASP A 405 5.24 -6.60 18.06
C ASP A 405 3.95 -7.33 18.46
N GLU A 406 2.78 -6.70 18.30
CA GLU A 406 1.50 -7.27 18.71
C GLU A 406 1.15 -8.51 17.88
N ILE A 407 1.35 -8.46 16.57
CA ILE A 407 1.10 -9.57 15.64
C ILE A 407 2.01 -10.75 15.99
N ALA A 408 3.33 -10.52 16.04
CA ALA A 408 4.29 -11.58 16.31
C ALA A 408 4.12 -12.17 17.72
N ALA A 409 3.83 -11.34 18.72
CA ALA A 409 3.54 -11.81 20.07
C ALA A 409 2.26 -12.64 20.14
N ALA A 410 1.17 -12.23 19.47
CA ALA A 410 -0.08 -12.98 19.49
C ALA A 410 0.05 -14.34 18.79
N MET A 411 0.69 -14.38 17.61
CA MET A 411 0.89 -15.62 16.86
C MET A 411 1.79 -16.60 17.62
N THR A 412 2.91 -16.15 18.16
CA THR A 412 3.82 -17.00 18.93
C THR A 412 3.20 -17.46 20.25
N ALA A 413 2.44 -16.60 20.95
CA ALA A 413 1.68 -17.01 22.14
C ALA A 413 0.59 -18.04 21.82
N GLY A 414 0.02 -17.99 20.61
CA GLY A 414 -0.91 -18.98 20.07
C GLY A 414 -0.27 -20.29 19.62
N GLY A 415 1.07 -20.38 19.60
CA GLY A 415 1.82 -21.57 19.18
C GLY A 415 2.21 -21.60 17.69
N HIS A 416 2.20 -20.46 17.00
CA HIS A 416 2.75 -20.32 15.66
C HIS A 416 4.14 -19.66 15.72
N ASP A 417 5.18 -20.49 15.67
CA ASP A 417 6.57 -20.07 15.89
C ASP A 417 7.30 -19.53 14.65
N ASP A 418 6.80 -19.81 13.44
CA ASP A 418 7.43 -19.43 12.17
C ASP A 418 7.14 -17.98 11.79
N VAL A 419 7.53 -17.07 12.70
CA VAL A 419 7.40 -15.62 12.55
C VAL A 419 8.78 -14.97 12.64
N TRP A 420 9.11 -14.13 11.67
CA TRP A 420 10.31 -13.31 11.62
C TRP A 420 9.93 -11.84 11.52
N ALA A 421 10.71 -10.98 12.15
CA ALA A 421 10.49 -9.54 12.11
C ALA A 421 11.67 -8.79 11.46
N TYR A 422 11.40 -7.68 10.77
CA TYR A 422 12.44 -6.77 10.27
C TYR A 422 12.17 -5.31 10.61
N ARG A 423 13.21 -4.48 10.53
CA ARG A 423 13.14 -3.02 10.46
C ARG A 423 14.01 -2.51 9.31
N PHE A 424 13.48 -1.65 8.46
CA PHE A 424 14.24 -1.03 7.38
C PHE A 424 14.68 0.39 7.79
N ASP A 425 15.98 0.67 7.70
CA ASP A 425 16.59 1.87 8.29
C ASP A 425 17.18 2.84 7.26
N TRP A 426 17.25 2.46 5.98
CA TRP A 426 17.91 3.29 4.97
C TRP A 426 17.27 4.68 4.86
N ASP A 427 18.08 5.71 5.10
CA ASP A 427 17.68 7.12 5.04
C ASP A 427 18.66 7.99 4.24
N GLU A 428 19.61 7.38 3.54
CA GLU A 428 20.74 8.03 2.85
C GLU A 428 20.31 8.76 1.56
N GLY A 429 19.09 9.28 1.52
CA GLY A 429 18.58 10.11 0.43
C GLY A 429 19.43 11.37 0.21
N GLY A 430 19.17 12.08 -0.88
CA GLY A 430 19.90 13.30 -1.21
C GLY A 430 19.29 14.57 -0.62
N SER A 431 20.08 15.63 -0.64
CA SER A 431 19.58 16.98 -0.36
C SER A 431 19.88 17.95 -1.50
N ASN A 432 19.01 18.94 -1.64
CA ASN A 432 19.22 20.11 -2.49
C ASN A 432 18.85 21.38 -1.69
N ILE A 433 18.90 22.55 -2.34
CA ILE A 433 18.62 23.83 -1.67
C ILE A 433 17.16 24.00 -1.20
N PHE A 434 16.27 23.07 -1.57
CA PHE A 434 14.83 23.11 -1.31
C PHE A 434 14.35 22.00 -0.38
N LEU A 435 15.06 20.88 -0.31
CA LEU A 435 14.63 19.68 0.41
C LEU A 435 15.86 18.87 0.84
N ASP A 436 15.90 18.49 2.11
CA ASP A 436 16.77 17.44 2.62
C ASP A 436 15.92 16.20 2.88
N THR A 437 16.06 15.16 2.05
CA THR A 437 15.20 13.97 2.18
C THR A 437 15.59 13.11 3.37
N THR A 438 16.84 13.17 3.84
CA THR A 438 17.27 12.42 5.02
C THR A 438 16.59 12.97 6.27
N GLU A 439 16.56 14.30 6.44
CA GLU A 439 15.89 14.92 7.59
C GLU A 439 14.36 14.82 7.49
N VAL A 440 13.78 15.20 6.33
CA VAL A 440 12.33 15.36 6.15
C VAL A 440 11.60 14.05 5.91
N PHE A 441 12.27 13.02 5.39
CA PHE A 441 11.63 11.76 5.04
C PHE A 441 12.30 10.56 5.69
N GLY A 442 13.62 10.56 5.88
CA GLY A 442 14.32 9.45 6.53
C GLY A 442 14.02 8.10 5.87
N ALA A 443 13.89 7.06 6.68
CA ALA A 443 13.35 5.77 6.27
C ALA A 443 11.80 5.78 6.35
N MET A 444 11.17 6.65 5.56
CA MET A 444 9.70 6.83 5.57
C MET A 444 8.93 5.60 5.12
N HIS A 445 7.61 5.60 5.34
CA HIS A 445 6.68 4.60 4.81
C HIS A 445 6.93 4.29 3.32
N SER A 446 6.86 2.99 2.98
CA SER A 446 7.09 2.43 1.63
C SER A 446 8.51 2.57 1.05
N MET A 447 9.48 3.14 1.78
CA MET A 447 10.86 3.34 1.29
C MET A 447 11.59 2.02 0.97
N GLU A 448 11.20 0.91 1.60
CA GLU A 448 11.78 -0.41 1.41
C GLU A 448 11.30 -1.10 0.12
N VAL A 449 10.18 -0.65 -0.46
CA VAL A 449 9.61 -1.25 -1.68
C VAL A 449 10.57 -1.18 -2.87
N PRO A 450 11.18 -0.02 -3.22
CA PRO A 450 12.24 0.07 -4.22
C PRO A 450 13.40 -0.92 -4.03
N PHE A 451 13.73 -1.26 -2.78
CA PHE A 451 14.81 -2.18 -2.45
C PHE A 451 14.38 -3.64 -2.66
N VAL A 452 13.14 -4.00 -2.33
CA VAL A 452 12.59 -5.33 -2.63
C VAL A 452 12.52 -5.57 -4.14
N PHE A 453 12.07 -4.59 -4.91
CA PHE A 453 11.97 -4.72 -6.37
C PHE A 453 13.31 -4.46 -7.10
N ASN A 454 14.32 -3.95 -6.39
CA ASN A 454 15.56 -3.41 -6.95
C ASN A 454 15.29 -2.46 -8.13
N ARG A 455 14.33 -1.55 -7.93
CA ARG A 455 13.91 -0.54 -8.90
C ARG A 455 13.63 0.78 -8.19
N PHE A 456 14.29 1.84 -8.64
CA PHE A 456 14.32 3.14 -7.96
C PHE A 456 13.57 4.24 -8.74
N GLU A 457 12.49 3.83 -9.42
CA GLU A 457 11.49 4.70 -10.05
C GLU A 457 10.18 4.47 -9.30
N PHE A 458 9.88 5.29 -8.29
CA PHE A 458 8.81 4.98 -7.33
C PHE A 458 8.04 6.21 -6.87
N PHE A 459 8.73 7.26 -6.43
CA PHE A 459 8.10 8.51 -5.99
C PHE A 459 7.83 9.47 -7.14
N GLY A 460 8.28 9.13 -8.34
CA GLY A 460 8.09 9.90 -9.55
C GLY A 460 9.25 10.84 -9.86
N SER A 461 9.23 11.36 -11.09
CA SER A 461 10.35 12.08 -11.73
C SER A 461 10.91 13.29 -10.98
N ARG A 462 10.18 13.84 -9.99
CA ARG A 462 10.63 14.98 -9.18
C ARG A 462 11.41 14.56 -7.93
N LEU A 463 10.96 13.52 -7.24
CA LEU A 463 11.53 13.11 -5.95
C LEU A 463 12.61 12.04 -6.12
N ASP A 464 12.42 11.10 -7.06
CA ASP A 464 13.36 10.00 -7.30
C ASP A 464 14.80 10.47 -7.56
N PRO A 465 15.07 11.52 -8.37
CA PRO A 465 16.45 11.97 -8.59
C PRO A 465 17.14 12.58 -7.37
N ILE A 466 16.37 13.00 -6.35
CA ILE A 466 16.89 13.51 -5.08
C ILE A 466 17.18 12.34 -4.15
N VAL A 467 16.20 11.47 -3.94
CA VAL A 467 16.29 10.31 -3.05
C VAL A 467 17.32 9.29 -3.58
N PHE A 468 17.18 8.85 -4.83
CA PHE A 468 17.98 7.81 -5.46
C PHE A 468 19.06 8.39 -6.38
N ASN A 469 19.90 9.26 -5.83
CA ASN A 469 20.94 9.95 -6.60
C ASN A 469 22.22 9.11 -6.78
N THR A 470 23.11 9.53 -7.67
CA THR A 470 24.36 8.79 -7.98
C THR A 470 25.30 8.54 -6.78
N LYS A 471 25.19 9.29 -5.67
CA LYS A 471 26.09 9.13 -4.52
C LYS A 471 25.75 7.90 -3.67
N ASN A 472 24.48 7.50 -3.63
CA ASN A 472 24.01 6.36 -2.85
C ASN A 472 23.70 5.14 -3.73
N GLU A 473 24.05 5.18 -5.02
CA GLU A 473 23.74 4.10 -5.99
C GLU A 473 24.39 2.77 -5.62
N ASP A 474 25.70 2.76 -5.36
CA ASP A 474 26.41 1.53 -5.02
C ASP A 474 25.91 0.91 -3.69
N SER A 475 25.69 1.75 -2.67
CA SER A 475 25.23 1.29 -1.35
C SER A 475 23.78 0.83 -1.38
N ARG A 476 22.88 1.56 -2.05
CA ARG A 476 21.46 1.19 -2.15
C ARG A 476 21.25 -0.09 -2.97
N ILE A 477 21.99 -0.28 -4.07
CA ILE A 477 21.89 -1.50 -4.90
C ILE A 477 22.43 -2.71 -4.12
N ALA A 478 23.50 -2.52 -3.34
CA ALA A 478 24.01 -3.58 -2.48
C ALA A 478 22.97 -3.99 -1.42
N LEU A 479 22.32 -3.02 -0.77
CA LEU A 479 21.25 -3.28 0.19
C LEU A 479 20.02 -3.95 -0.45
N ALA A 480 19.60 -3.49 -1.64
CA ALA A 480 18.49 -4.09 -2.39
C ALA A 480 18.75 -5.56 -2.73
N ARG A 481 19.98 -5.90 -3.15
CA ARG A 481 20.38 -7.29 -3.39
C ARG A 481 20.39 -8.14 -2.14
N GLU A 482 20.86 -7.59 -1.01
CA GLU A 482 20.83 -8.26 0.28
C GLU A 482 19.38 -8.58 0.69
N MET A 483 18.52 -7.57 0.73
CA MET A 483 17.12 -7.70 1.12
C MET A 483 16.36 -8.65 0.18
N GLY A 484 16.51 -8.47 -1.14
CA GLY A 484 15.92 -9.37 -2.14
C GLY A 484 16.35 -10.82 -1.97
N SER A 485 17.58 -11.07 -1.53
CA SER A 485 18.07 -12.45 -1.29
C SER A 485 17.35 -13.12 -0.13
N TYR A 486 17.04 -12.38 0.94
CA TYR A 486 16.25 -12.89 2.06
C TYR A 486 14.80 -13.14 1.64
N TRP A 487 14.16 -12.21 0.93
CA TRP A 487 12.79 -12.37 0.44
C TRP A 487 12.65 -13.60 -0.45
N ALA A 488 13.56 -13.77 -1.40
CA ALA A 488 13.52 -14.90 -2.32
C ALA A 488 13.90 -16.23 -1.65
N ARG A 489 14.83 -16.22 -0.68
CA ARG A 489 15.13 -17.40 0.13
C ARG A 489 13.94 -17.81 0.97
N PHE A 490 13.28 -16.84 1.62
CA PHE A 490 12.03 -17.08 2.34
C PHE A 490 10.99 -17.66 1.39
N ALA A 491 10.76 -17.05 0.21
CA ALA A 491 9.80 -17.56 -0.77
C ALA A 491 10.07 -19.02 -1.20
N ARG A 492 11.34 -19.42 -1.30
CA ARG A 492 11.76 -20.79 -1.59
C ARG A 492 11.52 -21.75 -0.42
N GLN A 493 11.90 -21.37 0.79
CA GLN A 493 12.16 -22.30 1.89
C GLN A 493 11.18 -22.15 3.06
N GLY A 494 10.62 -20.96 3.26
CA GLY A 494 9.79 -20.61 4.43
C GLY A 494 10.61 -20.18 5.62
N ASP A 495 11.90 -19.98 5.40
CA ASP A 495 12.87 -19.57 6.40
C ASP A 495 13.85 -18.60 5.70
N PRO A 496 13.98 -17.34 6.17
CA PRO A 496 14.91 -16.38 5.57
C PRO A 496 16.37 -16.79 5.77
N GLY A 497 16.69 -17.63 6.76
CA GLY A 497 18.03 -18.13 7.06
C GLY A 497 19.02 -17.07 7.56
N GLY A 498 20.30 -17.43 7.57
CA GLY A 498 21.38 -16.54 8.04
C GLY A 498 21.35 -16.36 9.56
N GLU A 499 21.58 -15.12 10.00
CA GLU A 499 21.50 -14.73 11.42
C GLU A 499 20.07 -14.33 11.84
N TRP A 500 19.10 -14.41 10.93
CA TRP A 500 17.73 -13.98 11.18
C TRP A 500 16.96 -14.99 12.05
N THR A 501 16.84 -14.70 13.33
CA THR A 501 16.17 -15.57 14.30
C THR A 501 14.64 -15.43 14.25
N ARG A 502 13.93 -16.51 14.58
CA ARG A 502 12.47 -16.47 14.81
C ARG A 502 12.15 -15.59 16.02
N TRP A 503 10.97 -14.98 16.01
CA TRP A 503 10.46 -14.19 17.13
C TRP A 503 10.32 -15.00 18.43
N SER A 504 9.94 -16.28 18.32
CA SER A 504 9.77 -17.20 19.46
C SER A 504 11.08 -17.55 20.18
N GLU A 505 12.23 -17.38 19.53
CA GLU A 505 13.56 -17.57 20.14
C GLU A 505 13.98 -16.37 21.02
N GLY A 506 13.27 -15.26 20.89
CA GLY A 506 13.51 -14.00 21.58
C GLY A 506 13.07 -12.85 20.67
N PRO A 507 12.24 -11.91 21.13
CA PRO A 507 11.80 -10.78 20.31
C PRO A 507 12.99 -10.03 19.73
N ALA A 508 13.12 -10.06 18.42
CA ALA A 508 14.21 -9.45 17.69
C ALA A 508 13.80 -9.18 16.24
N ARG A 509 14.48 -8.24 15.60
CA ARG A 509 14.21 -7.79 14.24
C ARG A 509 15.48 -7.78 13.42
N MET A 510 15.46 -8.26 12.19
CA MET A 510 16.55 -8.01 11.25
C MET A 510 16.49 -6.53 10.82
N ARG A 511 17.52 -5.75 11.14
CA ARG A 511 17.70 -4.43 10.53
C ARG A 511 18.25 -4.60 9.12
N PHE A 512 17.69 -3.86 8.18
CA PHE A 512 18.25 -3.65 6.84
C PHE A 512 18.77 -2.22 6.72
N ASP A 513 20.09 -2.10 6.53
CA ASP A 513 20.75 -0.80 6.38
C ASP A 513 22.08 -0.94 5.65
N THR A 514 22.61 0.14 5.09
CA THR A 514 23.91 0.07 4.41
C THR A 514 25.06 -0.04 5.39
N GLY A 515 26.18 -0.61 4.94
CA GLY A 515 27.40 -0.64 5.74
C GLY A 515 27.95 0.74 6.12
N ALA A 516 27.52 1.82 5.47
CA ALA A 516 27.92 3.18 5.81
C ALA A 516 27.14 3.73 7.01
N ASP A 517 25.90 3.27 7.24
CA ASP A 517 25.03 3.69 8.35
C ASP A 517 24.79 2.58 9.40
N GLY A 518 25.80 1.71 9.57
CA GLY A 518 25.82 0.72 10.66
C GLY A 518 25.42 -0.69 10.24
N GLY A 519 24.94 -0.90 9.01
CA GLY A 519 24.79 -2.19 8.35
C GLY A 519 23.62 -3.06 8.83
N SER A 520 23.30 -4.06 8.02
CA SER A 520 22.28 -5.06 8.37
C SER A 520 22.70 -5.90 9.58
N GLY A 521 21.74 -6.26 10.43
CA GLY A 521 21.99 -7.08 11.61
C GLY A 521 20.81 -7.15 12.58
N MET A 522 20.86 -8.10 13.53
CA MET A 522 19.77 -8.31 14.48
C MET A 522 19.68 -7.22 15.55
N LEU A 523 18.51 -6.59 15.66
CA LEU A 523 18.11 -5.70 16.76
C LEU A 523 17.29 -6.51 17.77
N ALA A 524 17.82 -6.68 18.98
CA ALA A 524 17.10 -7.37 20.05
C ALA A 524 16.09 -6.44 20.75
N GLY A 525 14.97 -7.01 21.17
CA GLY A 525 13.93 -6.35 21.94
C GLY A 525 12.61 -6.20 21.19
N ALA A 526 11.52 -6.30 21.96
CA ALA A 526 10.20 -5.86 21.56
C ALA A 526 10.00 -4.39 21.94
N MET A 527 9.20 -3.67 21.18
CA MET A 527 8.64 -2.39 21.62
C MET A 527 7.33 -2.66 22.36
N THR A 528 7.04 -1.86 23.39
CA THR A 528 5.77 -1.96 24.13
C THR A 528 5.18 -0.57 24.35
N ILE A 529 3.86 -0.51 24.51
CA ILE A 529 3.16 0.74 24.80
C ILE A 529 3.63 1.34 26.13
N GLU A 530 3.94 0.52 27.14
CA GLU A 530 4.49 1.00 28.42
C GLU A 530 5.89 1.61 28.27
N GLY A 531 6.75 0.98 27.47
CA GLY A 531 8.09 1.51 27.18
C GLY A 531 8.00 2.84 26.44
N LEU A 532 7.11 2.92 25.45
CA LEU A 532 6.83 4.14 24.72
C LEU A 532 6.32 5.26 25.65
N ALA A 533 5.36 4.96 26.52
CA ALA A 533 4.81 5.92 27.49
C ALA A 533 5.90 6.45 28.44
N SER A 534 6.78 5.55 28.92
CA SER A 534 7.93 5.92 29.76
C SER A 534 8.88 6.87 29.02
N ASP A 535 9.24 6.53 27.77
CA ASP A 535 10.14 7.36 26.97
C ASP A 535 9.55 8.75 26.73
N ILE A 536 8.29 8.84 26.28
CA ILE A 536 7.59 10.12 26.08
C ILE A 536 7.58 10.94 27.37
N SER A 537 7.31 10.30 28.52
CA SER A 537 7.23 11.02 29.81
C SER A 537 8.55 11.65 30.27
N THR A 538 9.68 11.16 29.74
CA THR A 538 11.04 11.60 30.10
C THR A 538 11.77 12.31 28.97
N ASP A 539 11.11 12.55 27.83
CA ASP A 539 11.72 13.21 26.68
C ASP A 539 11.88 14.71 26.91
N ASP A 540 13.12 15.14 27.08
CA ASP A 540 13.49 16.54 27.28
C ASP A 540 13.38 17.38 25.99
N ARG A 541 13.13 16.76 24.82
CA ARG A 541 12.81 17.47 23.56
C ARG A 541 11.43 18.15 23.63
N LEU A 542 10.52 17.65 24.46
CA LEU A 542 9.11 18.04 24.46
C LEU A 542 8.70 18.74 25.77
N SER A 543 7.97 19.84 25.65
CA SER A 543 7.25 20.44 26.77
C SER A 543 6.17 19.48 27.31
N ALA A 544 5.62 19.81 28.48
CA ALA A 544 4.50 19.04 29.03
C ALA A 544 3.27 19.09 28.12
N GLU A 545 3.02 20.22 27.47
CA GLU A 545 1.89 20.41 26.55
C GLU A 545 2.08 19.60 25.26
N GLU A 546 3.26 19.65 24.64
CA GLU A 546 3.55 18.89 23.42
C GLU A 546 3.49 17.37 23.65
N ARG A 547 3.88 16.89 24.84
CA ARG A 547 3.69 15.47 25.21
C ARG A 547 2.21 15.09 25.26
N CYS A 548 1.35 15.97 25.75
CA CYS A 548 -0.09 15.76 25.74
C CYS A 548 -0.67 15.71 24.34
N GLU A 549 -0.27 16.66 23.50
CA GLU A 549 -0.70 16.73 22.11
C GLU A 549 -0.23 15.51 21.32
N LEU A 550 1.01 15.08 21.53
CA LEU A 550 1.55 13.86 20.93
C LEU A 550 0.71 12.63 21.29
N VAL A 551 0.46 12.39 22.59
CA VAL A 551 -0.37 11.26 23.04
C VAL A 551 -1.78 11.34 22.44
N THR A 552 -2.40 12.51 22.42
CA THR A 552 -3.73 12.71 21.82
C THR A 552 -3.71 12.43 20.32
N SER A 553 -2.63 12.82 19.61
CA SER A 553 -2.48 12.58 18.17
C SER A 553 -2.40 11.08 17.83
N MET A 554 -1.90 10.27 18.76
CA MET A 554 -1.79 8.82 18.63
C MET A 554 -3.12 8.12 18.90
N GLU A 555 -4.04 8.74 19.63
CA GLU A 555 -5.37 8.19 19.86
C GLU A 555 -6.31 8.35 18.64
N GLY A 556 -5.99 9.21 17.67
CA GLY A 556 -7.01 9.73 16.75
C GLY A 556 -6.67 9.88 15.27
N ARG A 557 -5.65 9.20 14.71
CA ARG A 557 -5.35 9.36 13.26
C ARG A 557 -4.80 8.14 12.51
N TYR A 558 -4.17 7.18 13.18
CA TYR A 558 -3.54 6.02 12.52
C TYR A 558 -3.70 4.69 13.28
N PHE A 559 -4.38 4.69 14.43
CA PHE A 559 -4.29 3.61 15.41
C PHE A 559 -5.66 3.19 15.98
N ASP A 560 -6.69 3.17 15.11
CA ASP A 560 -8.11 2.97 15.44
C ASP A 560 -8.40 1.67 16.24
N ASP A 561 -7.52 0.66 16.12
CA ASP A 561 -7.64 -0.59 16.89
C ASP A 561 -7.04 -0.55 18.30
N THR A 562 -6.30 0.49 18.66
CA THR A 562 -5.71 0.63 20.01
C THR A 562 -6.71 1.21 21.00
N ARG A 563 -7.91 0.62 21.09
CA ARG A 563 -8.95 0.96 22.09
C ARG A 563 -8.46 0.79 23.55
N GLU A 564 -7.26 0.23 23.74
CA GLU A 564 -6.57 0.14 25.02
C GLU A 564 -5.16 0.73 25.00
N LEU A 565 -4.99 2.00 24.58
CA LEU A 565 -3.84 2.82 24.98
C LEU A 565 -3.83 3.15 26.49
N ARG A 566 -4.25 2.21 27.35
CA ARG A 566 -4.41 2.39 28.80
C ARG A 566 -3.16 2.89 29.54
N PRO A 567 -1.91 2.60 29.11
CA PRO A 567 -0.72 3.22 29.70
C PRO A 567 -0.53 4.69 29.26
N LEU A 568 -1.02 5.07 28.08
CA LEU A 568 -1.08 6.44 27.58
C LEU A 568 -2.39 7.13 28.02
N THR A 569 -2.94 6.79 29.19
CA THR A 569 -4.16 7.46 29.66
C THR A 569 -3.84 8.83 30.19
N ARG A 570 -4.08 9.82 29.33
CA ARG A 570 -4.24 11.25 29.61
C ARG A 570 -3.01 11.96 30.21
N CYS A 571 -2.86 13.20 29.78
CA CYS A 571 -2.39 14.24 30.69
C CYS A 571 -3.40 14.47 31.83
#